data_AF-A0A2S5EHG4-F1
#
_entry.id   AF-A0A2S5EHG4-F1
#
_cell.length_a   1.000
_cell.length_b   1.000
_cell.length_c   1.000
_cell.angle_alpha   90.00
_cell.angle_beta   90.00
_cell.angle_gamma   90.00
#
_symmetry.space_group_name_H-M   'P 1'
#
loop_
_entity.id
_entity.type
_entity.pdbx_description
1 polymer ?
#
loop_
_entity_poly.entity_id
_entity_poly.type
_entity_poly.pdbx_seq_one_letter_code
_entity_poly.pdbx_strand_id
1 'polypeptide(L)'
;AYILTNIDGDKIKPFIGIYLLIMGIRILYKVTTMHKHSEEKITRRRHYSILGLLGGFFDAIGGGGWGPIVTSTLVSDGKNPRKTIGSVNAAEFFVTISEVVAFFALLSQFNWSVIIGLIIGGSLAAPIAALITKKIPAKVLMISLGCIITFLSIRMIVF
;
A
#
# COMPACT_ATOMS: atom_id res chain seq x y z
N ALA A 1 8.47 0.91 -20.20
CA ALA A 1 9.52 -0.13 -20.11
C ALA A 1 10.87 0.33 -20.66
N TYR A 2 10.96 0.88 -21.88
CA TYR A 2 12.22 1.35 -22.48
C TYR A 2 12.90 2.54 -21.76
N ILE A 3 12.11 3.37 -21.08
CA ILE A 3 12.60 4.58 -20.38
C ILE A 3 13.24 4.24 -19.01
N LEU A 4 12.87 3.12 -18.39
CA LEU A 4 13.39 2.72 -17.07
C LEU A 4 14.75 2.01 -17.14
N THR A 5 15.13 1.50 -18.31
CA THR A 5 16.39 0.75 -18.49
C THR A 5 17.60 1.64 -18.76
N ASN A 6 17.40 2.94 -19.01
CA ASN A 6 18.46 3.90 -19.33
C ASN A 6 18.73 4.94 -18.22
N ILE A 7 18.02 4.85 -17.09
CA ILE A 7 18.14 5.82 -16.00
C ILE A 7 18.89 5.15 -14.85
N ASP A 8 20.07 5.68 -14.52
CA ASP A 8 20.87 5.29 -13.35
C ASP A 8 19.97 5.11 -12.13
N GLY A 9 20.12 3.97 -11.43
CA GLY A 9 19.37 3.65 -10.22
C GLY A 9 19.50 4.73 -9.14
N ASP A 10 20.60 5.50 -9.14
CA ASP A 10 20.81 6.62 -8.23
C ASP A 10 19.89 7.82 -8.48
N LYS A 11 19.34 7.97 -9.70
CA LYS A 11 18.33 8.99 -9.99
C LYS A 11 16.93 8.55 -9.61
N ILE A 12 16.66 7.24 -9.54
CA ILE A 12 15.33 6.69 -9.21
C ILE A 12 15.09 6.64 -7.70
N LYS A 13 16.15 6.37 -6.91
CA LYS A 13 16.11 6.37 -5.44
C LYS A 13 15.42 7.61 -4.83
N PRO A 14 15.78 8.87 -5.18
CA PRO A 14 15.12 10.03 -4.59
C PRO A 14 13.63 10.15 -4.98
N PHE A 15 13.22 9.69 -6.16
CA PHE A 15 11.80 9.69 -6.55
C PHE A 15 10.98 8.69 -5.73
N ILE A 16 11.49 7.48 -5.52
CA ILE A 16 10.85 6.48 -4.65
C ILE A 16 10.81 7.01 -3.21
N GLY A 17 11.88 7.66 -2.74
CA GLY A 17 11.93 8.30 -1.43
C GLY A 17 10.88 9.39 -1.26
N ILE A 18 10.71 10.30 -2.23
CA ILE A 18 9.66 11.33 -2.21
C ILE A 18 8.27 10.69 -2.19
N TYR A 19 8.05 9.65 -2.99
CA TYR A 19 6.79 8.93 -3.02
C TYR A 19 6.45 8.28 -1.66
N LEU A 20 7.39 7.55 -1.08
CA LEU A 20 7.23 6.92 0.23
C LEU A 20 7.05 7.97 1.33
N LEU A 21 7.71 9.13 1.22
CA LEU A 21 7.54 10.25 2.14
C LEU A 21 6.12 10.82 2.08
N ILE A 22 5.59 11.04 0.88
CA ILE A 22 4.19 11.47 0.68
C ILE A 22 3.22 10.44 1.28
N MET A 23 3.48 9.15 1.08
CA MET A 23 2.66 8.08 1.66
C MET A 23 2.76 8.02 3.19
N GLY A 24 3.96 8.11 3.77
CA GLY A 24 4.18 8.13 5.21
C GLY A 24 3.46 9.31 5.87
N ILE A 25 3.57 10.49 5.26
CA ILE A 25 2.86 11.70 5.67
C ILE A 25 1.33 11.51 5.56
N ARG A 26 0.83 10.93 4.47
CA ARG A 26 -0.61 10.63 4.31
C ARG A 26 -1.14 9.66 5.36
N ILE A 27 -0.39 8.63 5.70
CA ILE A 27 -0.75 7.67 6.76
C ILE A 27 -0.85 8.42 8.11
N LEU A 28 0.11 9.28 8.42
CA LEU A 28 0.10 10.10 9.64
C LEU A 28 -1.07 11.09 9.68
N TYR A 29 -1.38 11.78 8.58
CA TYR A 29 -2.56 12.64 8.47
C TYR A 29 -3.87 11.87 8.64
N LYS A 30 -3.95 10.65 8.09
CA LYS A 30 -5.14 9.81 8.25
C LYS A 30 -5.40 9.43 9.70
N VAL A 31 -4.34 9.17 10.47
CA VAL A 31 -4.44 8.88 11.91
C VAL A 31 -5.00 10.07 12.70
N THR A 32 -4.60 11.30 12.37
CA THR A 32 -5.06 12.50 13.08
C THR A 32 -6.51 12.84 12.75
N THR A 33 -6.93 12.61 11.50
CA THR A 33 -8.34 12.75 11.07
C THR A 33 -9.22 11.58 11.50
N MET A 34 -8.64 10.45 11.92
CA MET A 34 -9.37 9.23 12.31
C MET A 34 -10.38 9.42 13.48
N HIS A 35 -10.25 10.50 14.26
CA HIS A 35 -11.16 10.84 15.36
C HIS A 35 -12.18 11.94 15.01
N LYS A 36 -12.00 12.65 13.90
CA LYS A 36 -12.95 13.64 13.37
C LYS A 36 -13.49 13.08 12.06
N HIS A 37 -14.72 12.53 12.08
CA HIS A 37 -15.51 12.15 10.90
C HIS A 37 -14.95 10.95 10.11
N SER A 38 -15.60 9.78 9.96
CA SER A 38 -17.03 9.42 9.80
C SER A 38 -17.83 10.22 8.77
N GLU A 39 -17.37 11.39 8.34
CA GLU A 39 -17.94 12.12 7.21
C GLU A 39 -16.83 12.92 6.51
N GLU A 40 -16.01 12.28 5.70
CA GLU A 40 -15.57 12.99 4.49
C GLU A 40 -16.57 12.58 3.41
N LYS A 41 -17.64 13.37 3.32
CA LYS A 41 -18.56 13.40 2.18
C LYS A 41 -17.76 13.75 0.93
N ILE A 42 -17.02 12.80 0.37
CA ILE A 42 -16.66 12.89 -1.05
C ILE A 42 -17.88 12.41 -1.81
N THR A 43 -18.74 13.39 -2.01
CA THR A 43 -19.92 13.37 -2.84
C THR A 43 -19.67 12.65 -4.16
N ARG A 44 -20.66 11.83 -4.52
CA ARG A 44 -21.07 11.49 -5.89
C ARG A 44 -20.14 10.56 -6.69
N ARG A 45 -20.70 9.37 -6.90
CA ARG A 45 -20.82 8.69 -8.20
C ARG A 45 -19.49 8.29 -8.89
N ARG A 46 -19.27 6.97 -8.87
CA ARG A 46 -19.16 6.12 -10.08
C ARG A 46 -17.78 5.79 -10.64
N HIS A 47 -16.68 5.97 -9.92
CA HIS A 47 -15.35 5.62 -10.44
C HIS A 47 -14.58 4.63 -9.55
N TYR A 48 -15.25 3.57 -9.10
CA TYR A 48 -14.59 2.44 -8.43
C TYR A 48 -13.39 1.90 -9.23
N SER A 49 -13.47 1.94 -10.56
CA SER A 49 -12.37 1.58 -11.46
C SER A 49 -11.16 2.53 -11.36
N ILE A 50 -11.37 3.84 -11.18
CA ILE A 50 -10.27 4.80 -11.00
C ILE A 50 -9.64 4.63 -9.62
N LEU A 51 -10.44 4.38 -8.59
CA LEU A 51 -9.91 4.08 -7.26
C LEU A 51 -9.08 2.79 -7.28
N GLY A 52 -9.55 1.74 -7.96
CA GLY A 52 -8.79 0.51 -8.13
C GLY A 52 -7.50 0.71 -8.93
N LEU A 53 -7.54 1.52 -10.00
CA LEU A 53 -6.36 1.85 -10.80
C LEU A 53 -5.32 2.64 -9.99
N LEU A 54 -5.74 3.70 -9.28
CA LEU A 54 -4.84 4.49 -8.44
C LEU A 54 -4.33 3.65 -7.28
N GLY A 55 -5.22 2.90 -6.62
CA GLY A 55 -4.86 1.99 -5.54
C GLY A 55 -3.80 0.99 -5.95
N GLY A 56 -4.01 0.27 -7.06
CA GLY A 56 -3.07 -0.72 -7.58
C GLY A 56 -1.78 -0.10 -8.12
N PHE A 57 -1.85 1.07 -8.77
CA PHE A 57 -0.63 1.77 -9.20
C PHE A 57 0.25 2.14 -8.00
N PHE A 58 -0.35 2.66 -6.94
CA PHE A 58 0.38 3.00 -5.71
C PHE A 58 0.84 1.76 -4.94
N ASP A 59 0.11 0.65 -5.03
CA ASP A 59 0.51 -0.63 -4.46
C ASP A 59 1.71 -1.24 -5.19
N ALA A 60 1.70 -1.26 -6.52
CA ALA A 60 2.82 -1.73 -7.34
C ALA A 60 4.13 -0.96 -7.11
N ILE A 61 4.07 0.32 -6.73
CA ILE A 61 5.25 1.17 -6.48
C ILE A 61 5.81 0.98 -5.07
N GLY A 62 4.97 0.76 -4.05
CA GLY A 62 5.41 0.78 -2.64
C GLY A 62 4.61 -0.05 -1.64
N GLY A 63 3.68 -0.90 -2.10
CA GLY A 63 3.04 -1.98 -1.33
C GLY A 63 2.13 -1.56 -0.18
N GLY A 64 1.59 -0.33 -0.19
CA GLY A 64 0.76 0.19 0.91
C GLY A 64 -0.40 1.08 0.48
N GLY A 65 -0.71 1.14 -0.82
CA GLY A 65 -1.71 2.05 -1.37
C GLY A 65 -3.15 1.59 -1.13
N TRP A 66 -3.38 0.28 -1.12
CA TRP A 66 -4.71 -0.32 -1.19
C TRP A 66 -5.57 -0.10 0.07
N GLY A 67 -4.98 -0.27 1.26
CA GLY A 67 -5.66 -0.07 2.54
C GLY A 67 -6.15 1.38 2.76
N PRO A 68 -5.27 2.38 2.64
CA PRO A 68 -5.65 3.77 2.89
C PRO A 68 -6.53 4.42 1.82
N ILE A 69 -6.45 3.97 0.56
CA ILE A 69 -7.10 4.61 -0.59
C ILE A 69 -8.37 3.87 -0.99
N VAL A 70 -8.29 2.55 -1.17
CA VAL A 70 -9.39 1.74 -1.72
C VAL A 70 -10.30 1.24 -0.60
N THR A 71 -9.72 0.64 0.43
CA THR A 71 -10.51 -0.01 1.50
C THR A 71 -11.31 0.99 2.32
N SER A 72 -10.70 2.09 2.80
CA SER A 72 -11.46 3.06 3.59
C SER A 72 -12.54 3.79 2.80
N THR A 73 -12.31 4.04 1.51
CA THR A 73 -13.29 4.74 0.68
C THR A 73 -14.51 3.86 0.41
N LEU A 74 -14.28 2.57 0.11
CA LEU A 74 -15.37 1.62 -0.12
C LEU A 74 -16.14 1.29 1.17
N VAL A 75 -15.46 1.15 2.31
CA VAL A 75 -16.11 0.91 3.61
C VAL A 75 -16.91 2.13 4.07
N SER A 76 -16.46 3.34 3.73
CA SER A 76 -17.18 4.59 4.01
C SER A 76 -18.41 4.81 3.11
N ASP A 77 -18.57 4.08 2.00
CA ASP A 77 -19.67 4.20 1.03
C ASP A 77 -21.01 3.58 1.53
N GLY A 78 -21.11 3.24 2.82
CA GLY A 78 -22.36 2.88 3.51
C GLY A 78 -22.97 1.50 3.20
N LYS A 79 -22.35 0.69 2.32
CA LYS A 79 -22.74 -0.71 2.10
C LYS A 79 -22.34 -1.58 3.29
N ASN A 80 -23.00 -2.74 3.48
CA ASN A 80 -22.71 -3.67 4.57
C ASN A 80 -21.18 -3.89 4.71
N PRO A 81 -20.55 -3.39 5.79
CA PRO A 81 -19.09 -3.33 5.89
C PRO A 81 -18.40 -4.67 5.69
N ARG A 82 -19.03 -5.77 6.16
CA ARG A 82 -18.49 -7.12 6.01
C ARG A 82 -18.42 -7.56 4.54
N LYS A 83 -19.43 -7.23 3.74
CA LYS A 83 -19.47 -7.56 2.31
C LYS A 83 -18.48 -6.71 1.52
N THR A 84 -18.35 -5.44 1.90
CA THR A 84 -17.38 -4.52 1.29
C THR A 84 -15.95 -4.98 1.54
N ILE A 85 -15.59 -5.29 2.79
CA ILE A 85 -14.24 -5.75 3.15
C ILE A 85 -13.87 -7.03 2.38
N GLY A 86 -14.77 -8.01 2.32
CA GLY A 86 -14.54 -9.24 1.56
C GLY A 86 -14.34 -8.99 0.06
N SER A 87 -15.12 -8.07 -0.53
CA SER A 87 -15.00 -7.71 -1.95
C SER A 87 -13.69 -6.98 -2.26
N VAL A 88 -13.24 -6.10 -1.35
CA VAL A 88 -11.99 -5.35 -1.49
C VAL A 88 -10.78 -6.28 -1.43
N ASN A 89 -10.78 -7.23 -0.48
CA ASN A 89 -9.72 -8.23 -0.37
C ASN A 89 -9.66 -9.15 -1.60
N ALA A 90 -10.81 -9.54 -2.15
CA ALA A 90 -10.86 -10.30 -3.40
C ALA A 90 -10.27 -9.49 -4.57
N ALA A 91 -10.60 -8.21 -4.68
CA ALA A 91 -10.03 -7.33 -5.70
C ALA A 91 -8.51 -7.17 -5.56
N GLU A 92 -8.02 -6.99 -4.32
CA GLU A 92 -6.59 -6.89 -4.01
C GLU A 92 -5.82 -8.14 -4.46
N PHE A 93 -6.38 -9.33 -4.25
CA PHE A 93 -5.79 -10.59 -4.70
C PHE A 93 -5.62 -10.64 -6.23
N PHE A 94 -6.61 -10.20 -7.01
CA PHE A 94 -6.48 -10.17 -8.47
C PHE A 94 -5.48 -9.11 -8.95
N VAL A 95 -5.43 -7.95 -8.29
CA VAL A 95 -4.47 -6.90 -8.63
C VAL A 95 -3.05 -7.34 -8.34
N THR A 96 -2.78 -7.89 -7.16
CA THR A 96 -1.46 -8.43 -6.78
C THR A 96 -1.01 -9.57 -7.70
N ILE A 97 -1.91 -10.48 -8.11
CA ILE A 97 -1.57 -11.48 -9.14
C ILE A 97 -1.20 -10.80 -10.46
N SER A 98 -1.96 -9.79 -10.88
CA SER A 98 -1.70 -9.06 -12.12
C SER A 98 -0.34 -8.34 -12.06
N GLU A 99 0.03 -7.78 -10.91
CA GLU A 99 1.35 -7.19 -10.66
C GLU A 99 2.47 -8.21 -10.75
N VAL A 100 2.30 -9.39 -10.12
CA VAL A 100 3.28 -10.48 -10.21
C VAL A 100 3.47 -10.91 -11.67
N VAL A 101 2.38 -11.13 -12.42
CA VAL A 101 2.44 -11.49 -13.84
C VAL A 101 3.12 -10.39 -14.67
N ALA A 102 2.79 -9.12 -14.41
CA ALA A 102 3.42 -7.99 -15.07
C ALA A 102 4.92 -7.94 -14.78
N PHE A 103 5.35 -8.14 -13.53
CA PHE A 103 6.77 -8.22 -13.17
C PHE A 103 7.46 -9.40 -13.86
N PHE A 104 6.85 -10.58 -13.92
CA PHE A 104 7.37 -11.72 -14.68
C PHE A 104 7.53 -11.42 -16.18
N ALA A 105 6.63 -10.64 -16.77
CA ALA A 105 6.68 -10.27 -18.19
C ALA A 105 7.68 -9.13 -18.49
N LEU A 106 7.87 -8.19 -17.56
CA LEU A 106 8.67 -6.98 -17.75
C LEU A 106 10.10 -7.08 -17.21
N LEU A 107 10.35 -7.91 -16.20
CA LEU A 107 11.66 -8.12 -15.60
C LEU A 107 12.25 -9.44 -16.12
N SER A 108 13.48 -9.39 -16.63
CA SER A 108 14.20 -10.58 -17.10
C SER A 108 15.12 -11.20 -16.04
N GLN A 109 15.29 -10.53 -14.89
CA GLN A 109 16.23 -10.91 -13.83
C GLN A 109 15.47 -10.99 -12.51
N PHE A 110 15.47 -12.19 -11.91
CA PHE A 110 14.84 -12.44 -10.61
C PHE A 110 15.86 -12.99 -9.64
N ASN A 111 15.91 -12.39 -8.44
CA ASN A 111 16.68 -12.95 -7.34
C ASN A 111 15.78 -13.93 -6.56
N TRP A 112 15.79 -15.20 -6.98
CA TRP A 112 14.97 -16.25 -6.38
C TRP A 112 15.21 -16.43 -4.88
N SER A 113 16.44 -16.20 -4.40
CA SER A 113 16.76 -16.27 -2.97
C SER A 113 16.01 -15.21 -2.18
N VAL A 114 15.94 -13.97 -2.69
CA VAL A 114 15.18 -12.89 -2.04
C VAL A 114 13.68 -13.16 -2.09
N ILE A 115 13.16 -13.61 -3.24
CA ILE A 115 11.73 -13.89 -3.42
C ILE A 115 11.26 -14.99 -2.45
N ILE A 116 11.98 -16.11 -2.40
CA ILE A 116 11.65 -17.23 -1.50
C ILE A 116 11.77 -16.80 -0.03
N GLY A 117 12.81 -16.03 0.30
CA GLY A 117 12.96 -15.46 1.64
C GLY A 117 11.78 -14.57 2.05
N LEU A 118 11.29 -13.72 1.14
CA LEU A 118 10.13 -12.87 1.37
C LEU A 118 8.83 -13.68 1.48
N ILE A 119 8.63 -14.73 0.67
CA ILE A 119 7.45 -15.60 0.75
C ILE A 119 7.40 -16.32 2.10
N ILE A 120 8.52 -16.94 2.52
CA ILE A 120 8.58 -17.67 3.79
C ILE A 120 8.43 -16.69 4.97
N GLY A 121 9.19 -15.58 4.94
CA GLY A 121 9.13 -14.56 5.98
C GLY A 121 7.73 -13.94 6.11
N GLY A 122 7.10 -13.60 4.99
CA GLY A 122 5.73 -13.06 4.95
C GLY A 122 4.69 -14.07 5.42
N SER A 123 4.77 -15.33 4.99
CA SER A 123 3.85 -16.39 5.40
C SER A 123 3.92 -16.68 6.90
N LEU A 124 5.11 -16.61 7.50
CA LEU A 124 5.29 -16.79 8.94
C LEU A 124 4.91 -15.53 9.73
N ALA A 125 5.15 -14.34 9.17
CA ALA A 125 4.80 -13.07 9.80
C ALA A 125 3.28 -12.81 9.80
N ALA A 126 2.54 -13.26 8.78
CA ALA A 126 1.10 -13.06 8.65
C ALA A 126 0.28 -13.51 9.89
N PRO A 127 0.42 -14.76 10.42
CA PRO A 127 -0.32 -15.17 11.63
C PRO A 127 0.09 -14.37 12.87
N ILE A 128 1.37 -14.02 13.00
CA ILE A 128 1.86 -13.20 14.11
C ILE A 128 1.25 -11.79 14.03
N ALA A 129 1.23 -11.20 12.84
CA ALA A 129 0.60 -9.91 12.59
C ALA A 129 -0.90 -9.95 12.89
N ALA A 130 -1.61 -11.03 12.52
CA ALA A 130 -3.03 -11.21 12.86
C ALA A 130 -3.28 -11.26 14.38
N LEU A 131 -2.40 -11.92 15.14
CA LEU A 131 -2.49 -11.97 16.60
C LEU A 131 -2.20 -10.60 17.25
N ILE A 132 -1.22 -9.87 16.74
CA ILE A 132 -0.84 -8.54 17.25
C ILE A 132 -1.92 -7.51 16.94
N THR A 133 -2.42 -7.48 15.70
CA THR A 133 -3.49 -6.57 15.27
C THR A 133 -4.80 -6.78 16.02
N LYS A 134 -5.05 -7.99 16.54
CA LYS A 134 -6.18 -8.27 17.43
C LYS A 134 -6.05 -7.59 18.80
N LYS A 135 -4.83 -7.36 19.30
CA LYS A 135 -4.57 -6.80 20.64
C LYS A 135 -4.25 -5.30 20.63
N ILE A 136 -3.60 -4.80 19.58
CA ILE A 136 -3.11 -3.41 19.51
C ILE A 136 -4.15 -2.53 18.80
N PRO A 137 -4.48 -1.34 19.34
CA PRO A 137 -5.38 -0.42 18.65
C PRO A 137 -4.80 0.01 17.30
N ALA A 138 -5.64 -0.01 16.26
CA ALA A 138 -5.25 0.31 14.88
C ALA A 138 -4.53 1.67 14.74
N LYS A 139 -4.87 2.64 15.60
CA LYS A 139 -4.22 3.95 15.67
C LYS A 139 -2.71 3.84 15.95
N VAL A 140 -2.31 3.00 16.89
CA VAL A 140 -0.89 2.84 17.27
C VAL A 140 -0.11 2.15 16.15
N LEU A 141 -0.69 1.14 15.52
CA LEU A 141 -0.11 0.47 14.36
C LEU A 141 0.12 1.43 13.19
N MET A 142 -0.87 2.26 12.86
CA MET A 142 -0.74 3.24 11.77
C MET A 142 0.26 4.36 12.09
N ILE A 143 0.33 4.84 13.35
CA ILE A 143 1.35 5.82 13.76
C ILE A 143 2.74 5.20 13.60
N SER A 144 2.94 4.00 14.12
CA SER A 144 4.23 3.29 14.03
C SER A 144 4.66 3.11 12.57
N LEU A 145 3.76 2.62 11.72
CA LEU A 145 4.01 2.43 10.29
C LEU A 145 4.32 3.76 9.59
N GLY A 146 3.52 4.80 9.82
CA GLY A 146 3.74 6.13 9.24
C GLY A 146 5.08 6.74 9.65
N CYS A 147 5.46 6.62 10.92
CA CYS A 147 6.76 7.07 11.41
C CYS A 147 7.92 6.30 10.77
N ILE A 148 7.84 4.97 10.72
CA ILE A 148 8.87 4.11 10.11
C ILE A 148 9.06 4.43 8.64
N ILE A 149 7.96 4.52 7.87
CA ILE A 149 8.02 4.84 6.44
C ILE A 149 8.60 6.23 6.23
N THR A 150 8.12 7.23 6.98
CA THR A 150 8.62 8.61 6.84
C THR A 150 10.12 8.69 7.16
N PHE A 151 10.56 8.04 8.23
CA PHE A 151 11.97 7.99 8.61
C PHE A 151 12.82 7.28 7.55
N LEU A 152 12.38 6.12 7.06
CA LEU A 152 13.07 5.37 6.00
C LEU A 152 13.18 6.19 4.72
N SER A 153 12.11 6.90 4.37
CA SER A 153 12.06 7.76 3.18
C SER A 153 13.03 8.93 3.28
N ILE A 154 13.08 9.61 4.44
CA ILE A 154 14.04 10.69 4.68
C ILE A 154 15.47 10.14 4.58
N ARG A 155 15.74 8.98 5.20
CA ARG A 155 17.06 8.34 5.12
C ARG A 155 17.46 8.06 3.67
N MET A 156 16.55 7.53 2.86
CA MET A 156 16.76 7.19 1.46
C MET A 156 16.93 8.40 0.53
N ILE A 157 16.46 9.59 0.91
CA ILE A 157 16.69 10.83 0.17
C ILE A 157 18.04 11.46 0.55
N VAL A 158 18.45 11.33 1.81
CA VAL A 158 19.67 11.95 2.36
C VAL A 158 20.93 11.10 2.13
N PHE A 159 20.80 9.77 2.08
CA PHE A 159 21.87 8.79 1.89
C PHE A 159 21.55 7.86 0.72
#